data_AF-A0A379TKC9-F1
#
_entry.id   AF-A0A379TKC9-F1
#
_cell.length_a   1.000
_cell.length_b   1.000
_cell.length_c   1.000
_cell.angle_alpha   90.00
_cell.angle_beta   90.00
_cell.angle_gamma   90.00
#
_symmetry.space_group_name_H-M   'P 1'
#
loop_
_entity.id
_entity.type
_entity.pdbx_description
1 polymer ?
#
loop_
_entity_poly.entity_id
_entity_poly.type
_entity_poly.pdbx_seq_one_letter_code
_entity_poly.pdbx_strand_id
1 'polypeptide(L)'
;MEFITEIGTTSSDIGCRMGDLNTSLTQINACIKEIQKIANQTNLIAINSAIEAARVGDAGRGFSVISKEVKNLSEDVKHSSKKCKYADVCNQR
;
A
#
# COMPACT_ATOMS: atom_id res chain seq x y z
N MET A 1 7.75 -37.60 31.68
CA MET A 1 8.23 -37.25 30.32
C MET A 1 7.19 -36.50 29.51
N GLU A 2 5.87 -36.68 29.72
CA GLU A 2 4.81 -36.01 28.94
C GLU A 2 4.93 -34.47 28.86
N PHE A 3 5.22 -33.79 29.97
CA PHE A 3 5.35 -32.32 29.98
C PHE A 3 6.43 -31.77 29.03
N ILE A 4 7.56 -32.47 28.89
CA ILE A 4 8.65 -32.03 28.00
C ILE A 4 8.23 -32.21 26.53
N THR A 5 7.47 -33.27 26.24
CA THR A 5 6.94 -33.54 24.90
C THR A 5 5.87 -32.51 24.50
N GLU A 6 4.99 -32.12 25.42
CA GLU A 6 3.95 -31.11 25.22
C GLU A 6 4.52 -29.69 25.01
N ILE A 7 5.59 -29.33 25.73
CA ILE A 7 6.33 -28.08 25.47
C ILE A 7 6.99 -28.13 24.08
N GLY A 8 7.51 -29.29 23.67
CA GLY A 8 8.09 -29.48 22.34
C GLY A 8 7.08 -29.25 21.22
N THR A 9 5.86 -29.79 21.34
CA THR A 9 4.81 -29.62 20.33
C THR A 9 4.30 -28.18 20.28
N THR A 10 4.00 -27.57 21.43
CA THR A 10 3.56 -26.16 21.49
C THR A 10 4.63 -25.19 20.97
N SER A 11 5.91 -25.44 21.25
CA SER A 11 7.01 -24.65 20.69
C SER A 11 7.12 -24.82 19.17
N SER A 12 6.86 -26.01 18.64
CA SER A 12 6.82 -26.26 17.19
C SER A 12 5.63 -25.52 16.55
N ASP A 13 4.46 -25.54 17.18
CA ASP A 13 3.25 -24.86 16.69
C ASP A 13 3.42 -23.34 16.65
N ILE A 14 4.10 -22.76 17.66
CA ILE A 14 4.46 -21.34 17.66
C ILE A 14 5.37 -21.03 16.47
N GLY A 15 6.38 -21.88 16.20
CA GLY A 15 7.26 -21.75 15.04
C GLY A 15 6.50 -21.74 13.71
N CYS A 16 5.55 -22.66 13.54
CA CYS A 16 4.68 -22.71 12.35
C CYS A 16 3.84 -21.43 12.21
N ARG A 17 3.18 -20.99 13.30
CA ARG A 17 2.36 -19.76 13.29
C ARG A 17 3.18 -18.49 13.00
N MET A 18 4.41 -18.42 13.47
CA MET A 18 5.33 -17.33 13.13
C MET A 18 5.71 -17.36 11.64
N GLY A 19 5.90 -18.55 11.06
CA GLY A 19 6.10 -18.72 9.63
C GLY A 19 4.92 -18.23 8.79
N ASP A 20 3.70 -18.55 9.21
CA ASP A 20 2.47 -18.10 8.54
C ASP A 20 2.29 -16.57 8.64
N LEU A 21 2.60 -15.99 9.80
CA LEU A 21 2.60 -14.55 10.00
C LEU A 21 3.60 -13.85 9.08
N ASN A 22 4.83 -14.37 8.99
CA ASN A 22 5.86 -13.81 8.11
C ASN A 22 5.45 -13.86 6.63
N THR A 23 4.81 -14.96 6.22
CA THR A 23 4.27 -15.11 4.86
C THR A 23 3.17 -14.08 4.58
N SER A 24 2.25 -13.89 5.54
CA SER A 24 1.17 -12.91 5.44
C SER A 24 1.70 -11.47 5.35
N LEU A 25 2.70 -11.12 6.16
CA LEU A 25 3.38 -9.81 6.11
C LEU A 25 4.08 -9.58 4.76
N THR A 26 4.66 -10.62 4.18
CA THR A 26 5.27 -10.53 2.83
C THR A 26 4.21 -10.23 1.77
N GLN A 27 3.05 -10.87 1.84
CA GLN A 27 1.92 -10.61 0.93
C GLN A 27 1.35 -9.20 1.09
N ILE A 28 1.20 -8.73 2.34
CA ILE A 28 0.77 -7.36 2.63
C ILE A 28 1.75 -6.35 2.01
N ASN A 29 3.06 -6.57 2.16
CA ASN A 29 4.08 -5.73 1.55
C ASN A 29 4.01 -5.70 0.02
N ALA A 30 3.71 -6.84 -0.62
CA ALA A 30 3.50 -6.89 -2.07
C ALA A 30 2.26 -6.09 -2.48
N CYS A 31 1.15 -6.22 -1.75
CA CYS A 31 -0.07 -5.46 -1.97
C CYS A 31 0.17 -3.94 -1.84
N ILE A 32 0.88 -3.49 -0.81
CA ILE A 32 1.24 -2.08 -0.60
C ILE A 32 2.06 -1.54 -1.79
N LYS A 33 2.98 -2.32 -2.35
CA LYS A 33 3.76 -1.92 -3.54
C LYS A 33 2.86 -1.73 -4.76
N GLU A 34 1.91 -2.63 -4.99
CA GLU A 34 0.94 -2.48 -6.09
C GLU A 34 0.04 -1.25 -5.90
N ILE A 35 -0.43 -0.98 -4.67
CA ILE A 35 -1.19 0.24 -4.37
C ILE A 35 -0.37 1.51 -4.69
N GLN A 36 0.91 1.53 -4.33
CA GLN A 36 1.80 2.66 -4.68
C GLN A 36 1.95 2.83 -6.20
N LYS A 37 2.03 1.74 -6.95
CA LYS A 37 2.10 1.76 -8.41
C LYS A 37 0.82 2.33 -9.01
N ILE A 38 -0.35 1.87 -8.55
CA ILE A 38 -1.66 2.40 -8.96
C ILE A 38 -1.75 3.89 -8.66
N ALA A 39 -1.39 4.33 -7.45
CA ALA A 39 -1.42 5.73 -7.07
C ALA A 39 -0.53 6.60 -7.98
N ASN A 40 0.66 6.12 -8.35
CA ASN A 40 1.51 6.84 -9.30
C ASN A 40 0.89 6.93 -10.70
N GLN A 41 0.27 5.85 -11.19
CA GLN A 41 -0.42 5.84 -12.48
C GLN A 41 -1.62 6.79 -12.49
N THR A 42 -2.44 6.78 -11.43
CA THR A 42 -3.57 7.68 -11.27
C THR A 42 -3.12 9.15 -11.22
N ASN A 43 -2.01 9.43 -10.54
CA ASN A 43 -1.42 10.77 -10.54
C ASN A 43 -0.98 11.22 -11.94
N LEU A 44 -0.38 10.33 -12.74
CA LEU A 44 -0.02 10.66 -14.13
C LEU A 44 -1.25 10.90 -15.01
N ILE A 45 -2.30 10.10 -14.85
CA ILE A 45 -3.58 10.31 -15.54
C ILE A 45 -4.15 11.67 -15.16
N ALA A 46 -4.18 12.01 -13.87
CA ALA A 46 -4.67 13.30 -13.38
C ALA A 46 -3.91 14.49 -13.98
N ILE A 47 -2.58 14.40 -14.07
CA ILE A 47 -1.77 15.44 -14.71
C ILE A 47 -2.11 15.57 -16.19
N ASN A 48 -2.21 14.45 -16.92
CA ASN A 48 -2.57 14.46 -18.34
C ASN A 48 -3.97 15.04 -18.57
N SER A 49 -4.94 14.70 -17.71
CA SER A 49 -6.28 15.28 -17.73
C SER A 49 -6.28 16.78 -17.43
N ALA A 50 -5.45 17.24 -16.50
CA ALA A 50 -5.30 18.68 -16.22
C ALA A 50 -4.72 19.45 -17.41
N ILE A 51 -3.74 18.87 -18.12
CA ILE A 51 -3.17 19.44 -19.35
C ILE A 51 -4.23 19.55 -20.43
N GLU A 52 -5.00 18.49 -20.68
CA GLU A 52 -6.05 18.51 -21.70
C GLU A 52 -7.18 19.48 -21.32
N ALA A 53 -7.54 19.56 -20.04
CA ALA A 53 -8.50 20.53 -19.53
C ALA A 53 -8.04 21.99 -19.77
N ALA A 54 -6.74 22.28 -19.62
CA ALA A 54 -6.20 23.59 -19.96
C ALA A 54 -6.22 23.85 -21.48
N ARG A 55 -6.06 22.81 -22.31
CA ARG A 55 -6.05 22.91 -23.77
C ARG A 55 -7.41 23.27 -24.36
N VAL A 56 -8.51 22.70 -23.84
CA VAL A 56 -9.89 23.06 -24.25
C VAL A 56 -10.40 24.37 -23.61
N GLY A 57 -9.59 25.04 -22.80
CA GLY A 57 -9.89 26.37 -22.24
C GLY A 57 -11.14 26.37 -21.36
N ASP A 58 -12.09 27.25 -21.68
CA ASP A 58 -13.28 27.51 -20.87
C ASP A 58 -14.19 26.28 -20.67
N ALA A 59 -14.22 25.37 -21.66
CA ALA A 59 -14.96 24.12 -21.58
C ALA A 59 -14.31 23.09 -20.64
N GLY A 60 -13.01 23.22 -20.37
CA GLY A 60 -12.23 22.32 -19.51
C GLY A 60 -12.20 22.70 -18.03
N ARG A 61 -12.79 23.83 -17.62
CA ARG A 61 -12.74 24.30 -16.22
C ARG A 61 -13.22 23.25 -15.20
N GLY A 62 -14.34 22.58 -15.47
CA GLY A 62 -14.84 21.51 -14.60
C GLY A 62 -13.92 20.30 -14.52
N PHE A 63 -13.33 19.89 -15.65
CA PHE A 63 -12.36 18.80 -15.71
C PHE A 63 -11.04 19.14 -15.01
N SER A 64 -10.63 20.40 -15.00
CA SER A 64 -9.44 20.86 -14.27
C SER A 64 -9.60 20.69 -12.75
N VAL A 65 -10.79 20.99 -12.21
CA VAL A 65 -11.10 20.79 -10.79
C VAL A 65 -11.06 19.31 -10.42
N ILE A 66 -11.70 18.45 -11.22
CA ILE A 66 -11.70 17.00 -11.01
C ILE A 66 -10.27 16.44 -11.08
N SER A 67 -9.48 16.87 -12.08
CA SER A 67 -8.10 16.44 -12.24
C SER A 67 -7.23 16.79 -11.04
N LYS A 68 -7.44 17.97 -10.45
CA LYS A 68 -6.75 18.39 -9.23
C LYS A 68 -7.11 17.53 -8.03
N GLU A 69 -8.39 17.19 -7.87
CA GLU A 69 -8.85 16.33 -6.78
C GLU A 69 -8.28 14.90 -6.90
N VAL A 70 -8.28 14.34 -8.11
CA VAL A 70 -7.71 13.02 -8.38
C VAL A 70 -6.20 12.98 -8.10
N LYS A 71 -5.48 14.07 -8.43
CA LYS A 71 -4.06 14.22 -8.06
C LYS A 71 -3.88 14.19 -6.55
N ASN A 72 -4.62 15.01 -5.81
CA ASN A 72 -4.52 15.09 -4.35
C ASN A 72 -4.78 13.71 -3.72
N LEU A 73 -5.85 13.03 -4.15
CA LEU A 73 -6.18 11.69 -3.67
C LEU A 73 -5.06 10.68 -3.95
N SER A 74 -4.45 10.75 -5.13
CA SER A 74 -3.32 9.87 -5.49
C SER A 74 -2.08 10.11 -4.61
N GLU A 75 -1.81 11.36 -4.25
CA GLU A 75 -0.73 11.72 -3.33
C GLU A 75 -1.01 11.24 -1.90
N ASP A 76 -2.25 11.34 -1.43
CA ASP A 76 -2.69 10.86 -0.11
C ASP A 76 -2.60 9.33 0.00
N VAL A 77 -3.02 8.61 -1.04
CA VAL A 77 -2.89 7.14 -1.10
C VAL A 77 -1.41 6.74 -1.05
N LYS A 78 -0.54 7.45 -1.78
CA LYS A 78 0.91 7.20 -1.76
C LYS A 78 1.52 7.47 -0.39
N HIS A 79 1.10 8.53 0.29
CA HIS A 79 1.56 8.86 1.64
C HIS A 79 1.11 7.80 2.67
N SER A 80 -0.16 7.39 2.60
CA SER A 80 -0.73 6.36 3.50
C SER A 80 -0.07 5.00 3.29
N SER A 81 0.17 4.61 2.04
CA SER A 81 0.87 3.37 1.69
C SER A 81 2.31 3.36 2.20
N LYS A 82 3.00 4.52 2.19
CA LYS A 82 4.34 4.65 2.79
C LYS A 82 4.30 4.47 4.31
N LYS A 83 3.33 5.06 5.01
CA LYS A 83 3.16 4.88 6.47
C LYS A 83 3.00 3.41 6.85
N CYS A 84 2.20 2.66 6.09
CA CYS A 84 1.98 1.23 6.32
C CYS A 84 3.30 0.42 6.20
N LYS A 85 4.16 0.75 5.23
CA LYS A 85 5.49 0.14 5.08
C LYS A 85 6.43 0.37 6.27
N TYR A 86 6.32 1.51 6.97
CA TYR A 86 7.17 1.79 8.14
C TYR A 86 6.75 1.01 9.39
N ALA A 87 5.49 0.56 9.48
CA ALA A 87 5.05 -0.28 10.58
C ALA A 87 5.76 -1.65 10.59
N ASP A 88 6.18 -2.16 9.43
CA ASP A 88 6.91 -3.43 9.31
C ASP A 88 8.40 -3.33 9.70
N VAL A 89 8.99 -2.12 9.76
CA VAL A 89 10.42 -1.93 10.08
C VAL A 89 10.74 -2.32 11.53
N CYS A 90 9.75 -2.35 12.42
CA CYS A 90 9.95 -2.84 13.79
C CYS A 90 10.27 -4.36 13.87
N ASN A 91 10.12 -5.12 12.77
CA ASN A 91 10.43 -6.55 12.71
C ASN A 91 11.77 -6.87 12.01
N GLN A 92 12.62 -5.87 11.76
CA GLN A 92 13.96 -6.05 11.15
C GLN A 92 15.12 -5.61 12.07
N ARG A 93 14.93 -5.66 13.40
CA ARG A 93 16.04 -5.53 14.35
C ARG A 93 16.20 -6.78 15.18
#